data_AF-A0A382TMX4-F1
#
_entry.id   AF-A0A382TMX4-F1
#
_cell.length_a   1.000
_cell.length_b   1.000
_cell.length_c   1.000
_cell.angle_alpha   90.00
_cell.angle_beta   90.00
_cell.angle_gamma   90.00
#
_symmetry.space_group_name_H-M   'P 1'
#
loop_
_entity.id
_entity.type
_entity.pdbx_description
1 polymer ?
#
loop_
_entity_poly.entity_id
_entity_poly.type
_entity_poly.pdbx_seq_one_letter_code
_entity_poly.pdbx_strand_id
1 'polypeptide(L)'
;KMIRIYLDGEEAGEMPCKGKLAKGSGDLFIGCRGGVGRWTEGFLDEIKMYNRPLTEAEIVEDMKNPKHNLSVSPADKVATTWAIIKSSL
;
A
#
# COMPACT_ATOMS: atom_id res chain seq x y z
N LYS A 1 -6.64 20.59 7.50
CA LYS A 1 -6.03 19.31 7.05
C LYS A 1 -6.77 18.20 7.77
N MET A 2 -7.23 17.16 7.09
CA MET A 2 -7.91 16.02 7.71
C MET A 2 -7.01 14.79 7.61
N ILE A 3 -7.01 13.97 8.65
CA ILE A 3 -6.52 12.59 8.59
C ILE A 3 -7.75 11.74 8.33
N ARG A 4 -7.67 10.84 7.36
CA ARG A 4 -8.75 9.94 6.98
C ARG A 4 -8.26 8.50 7.02
N ILE A 5 -9.15 7.59 7.40
CA ILE A 5 -8.93 6.16 7.38
C ILE A 5 -9.96 5.57 6.45
N TYR A 6 -9.51 4.71 5.54
CA TYR A 6 -10.35 3.96 4.62
C TYR A 6 -10.20 2.47 4.92
N LEU A 7 -11.32 1.74 4.87
CA LEU A 7 -11.37 0.29 4.98
C LEU A 7 -12.17 -0.23 3.79
N ASP A 8 -11.62 -1.20 3.05
CA ASP A 8 -12.25 -1.76 1.86
C ASP A 8 -12.72 -0.70 0.83
N GLY A 9 -11.96 0.40 0.73
CA GLY A 9 -12.21 1.49 -0.21
C GLY A 9 -13.21 2.54 0.26
N GLU A 10 -13.86 2.34 1.41
CA GLU A 10 -14.85 3.26 1.98
C GLU A 10 -14.26 4.05 3.15
N GLU A 11 -14.67 5.31 3.33
CA GLU A 11 -14.21 6.14 4.45
C GLU A 11 -14.75 5.60 5.78
N ALA A 12 -13.86 5.10 6.64
CA ALA A 12 -14.18 4.55 7.95
C ALA A 12 -14.14 5.62 9.06
N GLY A 13 -13.47 6.75 8.81
CA GLY A 13 -13.47 7.87 9.73
C GLY A 13 -12.49 8.98 9.36
N GLU A 14 -12.72 10.15 9.95
CA GLU A 14 -11.88 11.31 9.76
C GLU A 14 -11.68 12.12 11.04
N MET A 15 -10.55 12.84 11.11
CA MET A 15 -10.28 13.78 12.18
C MET A 15 -9.44 14.97 11.71
N PRO A 16 -9.58 16.16 12.34
CA PRO A 16 -8.73 17.30 12.02
C PRO A 16 -7.27 17.04 12.42
N CYS A 17 -6.36 17.17 11.45
CA CYS A 17 -4.92 17.23 11.69
C CYS A 17 -4.57 18.60 12.30
N LYS A 18 -4.49 18.65 13.63
CA LYS A 18 -4.07 19.85 14.36
C LYS A 18 -2.54 20.01 14.29
N GLY A 19 -2.07 21.22 14.06
CA GLY A 19 -0.63 21.54 14.04
C GLY A 19 0.07 21.32 12.69
N LYS A 20 1.40 21.30 12.71
CA LYS A 20 2.26 21.05 11.55
C LYS A 20 2.63 19.57 11.50
N LEU A 21 2.63 18.99 10.30
CA LEU A 21 3.17 17.64 10.08
C LEU A 21 4.69 17.71 10.24
N ALA A 22 5.21 17.01 11.25
CA ALA A 22 6.64 16.88 11.47
C ALA A 22 7.20 15.73 10.62
N LYS A 23 8.43 15.88 10.15
CA LYS A 23 9.17 14.77 9.54
C LYS A 23 9.58 13.79 10.65
N GLY A 24 9.27 12.51 10.48
CA GLY A 24 9.79 11.46 11.35
C GLY A 24 11.31 11.37 11.24
N SER A 25 12.00 11.22 12.37
CA SER A 25 13.47 11.12 12.43
C SER A 25 13.98 9.70 12.72
N GLY A 26 13.09 8.74 12.93
CA GLY A 26 13.44 7.34 13.19
C GLY A 26 13.27 6.45 11.96
N ASP A 27 13.69 5.20 12.10
CA ASP A 27 13.55 4.17 11.06
C ASP A 27 12.08 3.80 10.82
N LEU A 28 11.78 3.39 9.58
CA LEU A 28 10.48 2.82 9.22
C LEU A 28 10.47 1.34 9.58
N PHE A 29 9.54 0.97 10.47
CA PHE A 29 9.26 -0.43 10.81
C PHE A 29 7.91 -0.83 10.24
N ILE A 30 7.84 -2.00 9.59
CA ILE A 30 6.60 -2.61 9.11
C ILE A 30 6.37 -3.89 9.91
N GLY A 31 5.13 -4.14 10.33
CA GLY A 31 4.76 -5.36 11.06
C GLY A 31 5.19 -5.40 12.53
N CYS A 32 5.67 -4.29 13.10
CA CYS A 32 5.99 -4.17 14.52
C CYS A 32 5.99 -2.72 14.99
N ARG A 33 6.06 -2.51 16.30
CA ARG A 33 6.27 -1.20 16.93
C ARG A 33 7.74 -1.01 17.28
N GLY A 34 8.43 -0.18 16.51
CA GLY A 34 9.81 0.26 16.81
C GLY A 34 10.85 -0.86 16.83
N GLY A 35 10.57 -1.98 16.16
CA GLY A 35 11.46 -3.16 16.14
C GLY A 35 11.50 -3.98 17.43
N VAL A 36 10.69 -3.64 18.45
CA VAL A 36 10.83 -4.22 19.80
C VAL A 36 9.57 -4.91 20.33
N GLY A 37 8.44 -4.84 19.64
CA GLY A 37 7.23 -5.54 20.07
C GLY A 37 5.99 -5.23 19.23
N ARG A 38 4.83 -5.73 19.68
CA ARG A 38 3.54 -5.66 18.94
C ARG A 38 3.68 -6.15 17.51
N TRP A 39 4.18 -7.36 17.36
CA TRP A 39 4.36 -8.02 16.08
C TRP A 39 3.00 -8.29 15.44
N THR A 40 2.93 -8.12 14.12
CA THR A 40 1.74 -8.52 13.36
C THR A 40 1.66 -10.05 13.33
N GLU A 41 0.50 -10.58 13.69
CA GLU A 41 0.15 -11.99 13.49
C GLU A 41 -0.70 -12.09 12.22
N GLY A 42 -0.07 -12.50 11.11
CA GLY A 42 -0.72 -12.58 9.80
C GLY A 42 0.20 -12.17 8.66
N PHE A 43 -0.39 -11.89 7.49
CA PHE A 43 0.33 -11.49 6.29
C PHE A 43 0.06 -10.03 5.96
N LEU A 44 1.10 -9.34 5.51
CA LEU A 44 1.03 -7.99 4.95
C LEU A 44 1.52 -8.10 3.50
N ASP A 45 0.75 -7.57 2.56
CA ASP A 45 1.10 -7.56 1.14
C ASP A 45 0.78 -6.19 0.53
N GLU A 46 1.42 -5.88 -0.59
CA GLU A 46 1.20 -4.68 -1.42
C GLU A 46 1.22 -3.35 -0.66
N ILE A 47 2.23 -3.16 0.22
CA ILE A 47 2.38 -1.93 1.01
C ILE A 47 2.90 -0.78 0.13
N LYS A 48 2.15 0.31 0.11
CA LYS A 48 2.49 1.52 -0.66
C LYS A 48 2.62 2.76 0.23
N MET A 49 3.46 3.69 -0.19
CA MET A 49 3.63 4.98 0.46
C MET A 49 3.62 6.11 -0.57
N TYR A 50 2.83 7.14 -0.31
CA TYR A 50 2.65 8.28 -1.21
C TYR A 50 3.16 9.56 -0.55
N ASN A 51 3.80 10.43 -1.33
CA ASN A 51 4.26 11.75 -0.89
C ASN A 51 3.18 12.85 -1.04
N ARG A 52 1.94 12.45 -1.37
CA ARG A 52 0.77 13.30 -1.54
C ARG A 52 -0.47 12.60 -1.01
N PRO A 53 -1.55 13.34 -0.68
CA PRO A 53 -2.85 12.71 -0.46
C PRO A 53 -3.37 12.07 -1.75
N LEU A 54 -4.03 10.93 -1.60
CA LEU A 54 -4.81 10.31 -2.66
C LEU A 54 -6.25 10.83 -2.63
N THR A 55 -6.89 10.82 -3.80
CA THR A 55 -8.33 10.97 -3.93
C THR A 55 -9.04 9.65 -3.65
N GLU A 56 -10.35 9.69 -3.38
CA GLU A 56 -11.15 8.47 -3.16
C GLU A 56 -11.13 7.53 -4.37
N ALA A 57 -11.22 8.08 -5.59
CA ALA A 57 -11.11 7.29 -6.82
C ALA A 57 -9.76 6.56 -6.93
N GLU A 58 -8.66 7.21 -6.55
CA GLU A 58 -7.33 6.60 -6.54
C GLU A 58 -7.21 5.50 -5.48
N ILE A 59 -7.80 5.70 -4.30
CA ILE A 59 -7.85 4.67 -3.24
C ILE A 59 -8.60 3.43 -3.74
N VAL A 60 -9.74 3.62 -4.41
CA VAL A 60 -10.53 2.52 -4.97
C VAL A 60 -9.78 1.81 -6.10
N GLU A 61 -9.08 2.53 -6.97
CA GLU A 61 -8.26 1.93 -8.03
C GLU A 61 -7.07 1.14 -7.46
N ASP A 62 -6.36 1.69 -6.47
CA ASP A 62 -5.29 0.98 -5.77
C ASP A 62 -5.78 -0.30 -5.09
N MET A 63 -6.96 -0.27 -4.47
CA MET A 63 -7.55 -1.45 -3.82
C MET A 63 -7.92 -2.53 -4.84
N LYS A 64 -8.60 -2.16 -5.94
CA LYS A 64 -9.06 -3.12 -6.95
C LYS A 64 -7.92 -3.66 -7.80
N ASN A 65 -6.91 -2.84 -8.04
CA ASN A 65 -5.77 -3.16 -8.88
C ASN A 65 -4.46 -2.65 -8.25
N PRO A 66 -3.94 -3.34 -7.22
CA PRO A 66 -2.75 -2.90 -6.50
C PRO A 66 -1.50 -2.88 -7.38
N LYS A 67 -1.51 -3.46 -8.58
CA LYS A 67 -0.35 -3.52 -9.46
C LYS A 67 -0.32 -2.43 -10.54
N HIS A 68 -1.37 -1.59 -10.63
CA HIS A 68 -1.54 -0.64 -11.74
C HIS A 68 -0.44 0.42 -11.84
N ASN A 69 0.24 0.74 -10.73
CA ASN A 69 1.26 1.78 -10.65
C ASN A 69 2.66 1.25 -10.33
N LEU A 70 2.90 -0.05 -10.54
CA LEU A 70 4.23 -0.62 -10.42
C LEU A 70 5.13 -0.10 -11.55
N SER A 71 6.35 0.29 -11.19
CA SER A 71 7.35 0.78 -12.15
C SER A 71 7.81 -0.29 -13.14
N VAL A 72 7.57 -1.57 -12.81
CA VAL A 72 7.87 -2.73 -13.64
C VAL A 72 6.62 -3.59 -13.75
N SER A 73 6.22 -3.91 -14.99
CA SER A 73 5.16 -4.88 -15.25
C SER A 73 5.77 -6.22 -15.67
N PRO A 74 5.36 -7.34 -15.06
CA PRO A 74 5.72 -8.68 -15.51
C PRO A 74 4.96 -9.09 -16.77
N ALA A 75 3.92 -8.35 -17.18
CA ALA A 75 3.22 -8.58 -18.44
C ALA A 75 4.19 -8.45 -19.62
N ASP A 76 3.99 -9.28 -20.63
CA ASP A 76 4.76 -9.31 -21.88
C ASP A 76 6.27 -9.56 -21.73
N LYS A 77 6.74 -9.91 -20.52
CA LYS A 77 8.10 -10.40 -20.33
C LYS A 77 8.17 -11.85 -20.81
N VAL A 78 9.15 -12.13 -21.67
CA VAL A 78 9.42 -13.49 -22.18
C VAL A 78 9.46 -14.54 -21.07
N ALA A 79 10.05 -14.22 -19.91
CA ALA A 79 10.08 -15.12 -18.76
C ALA A 79 8.68 -15.47 -18.22
N THR A 80 7.79 -14.48 -18.08
CA THR A 80 6.42 -14.68 -17.60
C THR A 80 5.58 -15.44 -18.63
N THR A 81 5.71 -15.12 -19.93
CA THR A 81 5.03 -15.86 -21.02
C THR A 81 5.42 -17.33 -21.01
N TRP A 82 6.71 -17.64 -20.89
CA TRP A 82 7.18 -19.03 -20.82
C TRP A 82 6.71 -19.76 -19.56
N ALA A 83 6.63 -19.08 -18.41
CA ALA A 83 6.09 -19.66 -17.18
C ALA A 83 4.61 -20.02 -17.33
N ILE A 84 3.80 -19.12 -17.91
CA ILE A 84 2.37 -19.35 -18.17
C ILE A 84 2.17 -20.55 -19.11
N ILE A 85 2.90 -20.60 -20.23
CA ILE A 85 2.82 -21.72 -21.19
C ILE A 85 3.13 -23.05 -20.50
N LYS A 86 4.19 -23.10 -19.68
CA LYS A 86 4.57 -24.32 -18.96
C LYS A 86 3.54 -24.74 -17.91
N SER A 87 2.90 -23.80 -17.22
CA SER A 87 1.86 -24.12 -16.22
C SER A 87 0.53 -24.54 -16.83
N SER A 88 0.32 -24.28 -18.12
CA SER A 88 -0.92 -24.63 -18.85
C SER A 88 -0.88 -25.99 -19.55
N LEU A 89 0.22 -26.74 -19.39
CA LEU A 89 0.39 -28.12 -19.87
C LEU A 89 0.21 -29.10 -18.69
#